data_AF-A0AAV2H5N5-F1
#
_entry.id   AF-A0AAV2H5N5-F1
#
_cell.length_a   1.000
_cell.length_b   1.000
_cell.length_c   1.000
_cell.angle_alpha   90.00
_cell.angle_beta   90.00
_cell.angle_gamma   90.00
#
_symmetry.space_group_name_H-M   'P 1'
#
loop_
_entity.id
_entity.type
_entity.pdbx_description
1 polymer ?
#
loop_
_entity_poly.entity_id
_entity_poly.type
_entity_poly.pdbx_seq_one_letter_code
_entity_poly.pdbx_strand_id
1 'polypeptide(L)'
;MFDVCLGGHITLRMEISSLVLMVLAVIASTDGFRSVCYYTNWSQYRQGKGKFVPENVDPTLCTHLIYAFGKPEGTDILPFEWNDDSTPWSKGMYERATDLKQRNPNLKVLLAIGGYNMASEPFTTFVGSAAKRTAFVQSAISFLRARNFDGLDMDWEYPGQRGSPPEDKHNLVLLIQEMWNSFHLESLNSQKPRLLLTGALPAGKESIDAGYDIPAIMPFMDFISLMTYDFHGSWEPYTGMNSPLFAHETDVGNDTYLNLDWAAQYYVTLGAPRDKINIGIATYGRSFLLDSLTNKGVRAPASKPGDAGTYTMEKGFVSYYEVCDLMKSGAQVFDVKSQRNRYLLKGNFWVGYDDIQSVTEKACYTKQNRFGGVMFWALDLDDFNGNTCDQGRYPLMNAALKEMGDPSTARCPVKSSSPTSQTPQSATSAGPNQAVIAQTLGEFNCVGQRNDFYADPVSCSSFYVCADHVPYKVTCAMGMHYNEVIKSCDYAYLANCHREDAAHTVSTTPHSPPITVTTGTNVISNPCSGVSKVMVAHPDDCHKYFYCGPDGGSFLLECQPPLVFNPSVQMCDLFSNYPCTNPHKLQ
;
A
#
# COMPACT_ATOMS: atom_id res chain seq x y z
N MET A 1 -16.00 -50.40 17.49
CA MET A 1 -17.16 -51.14 18.01
C MET A 1 -16.79 -51.60 19.41
N PHE A 2 -17.27 -50.87 20.41
CA PHE A 2 -17.20 -51.26 21.82
C PHE A 2 -18.52 -50.81 22.43
N ASP A 3 -19.30 -51.78 22.92
CA ASP A 3 -20.58 -51.56 23.59
C ASP A 3 -20.36 -51.54 25.10
N VAL A 4 -20.85 -50.49 25.75
CA VAL A 4 -21.17 -50.48 27.18
C VAL A 4 -22.57 -49.87 27.30
N CYS A 5 -23.50 -50.65 27.84
CA CYS A 5 -24.85 -50.18 28.17
C CYS A 5 -25.10 -50.28 29.69
N LEU A 6 -25.63 -49.19 30.25
CA LEU A 6 -26.69 -49.06 31.27
C LEU A 6 -26.59 -47.63 31.85
N GLY A 7 -27.55 -46.72 31.73
CA GLY A 7 -28.87 -46.76 31.11
C GLY A 7 -29.48 -45.35 31.10
N GLY A 8 -30.53 -45.19 30.28
CA GLY A 8 -31.51 -44.10 30.37
C GLY A 8 -31.05 -42.71 29.95
N HIS A 9 -31.18 -42.36 28.66
CA HIS A 9 -31.83 -41.15 28.13
C HIS A 9 -31.43 -40.94 26.66
N ILE A 10 -32.46 -40.85 25.80
CA ILE A 10 -32.52 -40.20 24.47
C ILE A 10 -31.19 -40.15 23.68
N THR A 11 -30.98 -41.12 22.79
CA THR A 11 -29.98 -41.03 21.72
C THR A 11 -30.48 -40.11 20.59
N LEU A 12 -29.98 -38.88 20.54
CA LEU A 12 -30.03 -38.06 19.34
C LEU A 12 -28.99 -38.64 18.35
N ARG A 13 -29.45 -39.26 17.26
CA ARG A 13 -28.57 -39.64 16.14
C ARG A 13 -28.15 -38.37 15.40
N MET A 14 -27.00 -37.81 15.75
CA MET A 14 -26.28 -36.88 14.87
C MET A 14 -25.38 -37.71 13.96
N GLU A 15 -25.65 -37.68 12.67
CA GLU A 15 -24.78 -38.28 11.66
C GLU A 15 -23.40 -37.60 11.68
N ILE A 16 -22.36 -38.38 11.96
CA ILE A 16 -20.95 -37.96 11.98
C ILE A 16 -20.42 -37.65 10.56
N SER A 17 -21.29 -37.63 9.54
CA SER A 17 -20.89 -37.41 8.15
C SER A 17 -20.75 -35.93 7.77
N SER A 18 -21.23 -34.98 8.59
CA SER A 18 -21.20 -33.54 8.28
C SER A 18 -20.07 -32.76 8.93
N LEU A 19 -19.42 -33.28 9.99
CA LEU A 19 -18.31 -32.56 10.66
C LEU A 19 -16.95 -32.77 10.00
N VAL A 20 -16.74 -33.87 9.28
CA VAL A 20 -15.47 -34.15 8.58
C VAL A 20 -15.36 -33.34 7.28
N LEU A 21 -16.48 -32.84 6.74
CA LEU A 21 -16.47 -31.95 5.56
C LEU A 21 -16.19 -30.47 5.91
N MET A 22 -16.33 -30.05 7.17
CA MET A 22 -16.04 -28.67 7.60
C MET A 22 -14.60 -28.44 8.05
N VAL A 23 -13.81 -29.49 8.25
CA VAL A 23 -12.40 -29.37 8.73
C VAL A 23 -11.37 -29.58 7.61
N LEU A 24 -11.80 -29.85 6.38
CA LEU A 24 -10.95 -29.96 5.18
C LEU A 24 -11.19 -28.86 4.13
N ALA A 25 -11.87 -27.79 4.53
CA ALA A 25 -11.97 -26.55 3.75
C ALA A 25 -11.24 -25.39 4.43
N VAL A 26 -10.07 -25.64 5.01
CA VAL A 26 -8.98 -24.66 4.88
C VAL A 26 -8.37 -24.92 3.51
N ILE A 27 -9.15 -24.59 2.48
CA ILE A 27 -8.53 -24.14 1.24
C ILE A 27 -7.81 -22.88 1.73
N ALA A 28 -6.49 -22.97 1.90
CA ALA A 28 -5.68 -21.78 1.78
C ALA A 28 -6.22 -21.09 0.54
N SER A 29 -6.86 -19.92 0.71
CA SER A 29 -7.21 -19.12 -0.46
C SER A 29 -5.89 -18.96 -1.20
N THR A 30 -5.73 -19.70 -2.29
CA THR A 30 -4.71 -19.38 -3.26
C THR A 30 -5.28 -18.16 -3.95
N ASP A 31 -5.34 -17.03 -3.24
CA ASP A 31 -5.63 -15.75 -3.84
C ASP A 31 -4.51 -15.58 -4.86
N GLY A 32 -4.90 -15.70 -6.13
CA GLY A 32 -3.95 -15.59 -7.24
C GLY A 32 -3.27 -14.23 -7.20
N PHE A 33 -2.13 -14.14 -7.87
CA PHE A 33 -1.43 -12.86 -7.99
C PHE A 33 -2.34 -11.75 -8.52
N ARG A 34 -2.18 -10.54 -7.98
CA ARG A 34 -2.89 -9.37 -8.50
C ARG A 34 -2.32 -8.98 -9.87
N SER A 35 -3.23 -8.68 -10.79
CA SER A 35 -2.97 -7.93 -12.01
C SER A 35 -3.66 -6.58 -11.87
N VAL A 36 -2.87 -5.53 -11.66
CA VAL A 36 -3.34 -4.15 -11.46
C VAL A 36 -3.03 -3.35 -12.71
N CYS A 37 -4.02 -2.70 -13.31
CA CYS A 37 -3.87 -2.06 -14.61
C CYS A 37 -4.34 -0.62 -14.57
N TYR A 38 -3.46 0.32 -14.91
CA TYR A 38 -3.85 1.72 -15.05
C TYR A 38 -4.47 1.97 -16.43
N TYR A 39 -5.63 2.63 -16.43
CA TYR A 39 -6.28 3.24 -17.58
C TYR A 39 -6.11 4.74 -17.49
N THR A 40 -5.57 5.37 -18.53
CA THR A 40 -5.37 6.83 -18.54
C THR A 40 -6.49 7.54 -19.30
N ASN A 41 -7.15 8.50 -18.66
CA ASN A 41 -8.31 9.19 -19.24
C ASN A 41 -7.93 10.08 -20.43
N TRP A 42 -6.68 10.55 -20.54
CA TRP A 42 -6.21 11.33 -21.68
C TRP A 42 -5.92 10.48 -22.93
N SER A 43 -5.84 9.15 -22.81
CA SER A 43 -5.65 8.26 -23.96
C SER A 43 -6.78 8.33 -24.99
N GLN A 44 -7.95 8.84 -24.58
CA GLN A 44 -9.10 9.12 -25.45
C GLN A 44 -8.81 10.16 -26.55
N TYR A 45 -7.82 11.02 -26.33
CA TYR A 45 -7.48 12.13 -27.23
C TYR A 45 -6.39 11.76 -28.25
N ARG A 46 -5.74 10.59 -28.09
CA ARG A 46 -4.77 10.11 -29.08
C ARG A 46 -5.45 9.87 -30.41
N GLN A 47 -4.69 10.09 -31.49
CA GLN A 47 -5.20 9.98 -32.85
C GLN A 47 -5.01 8.57 -33.41
N GLY A 48 -5.82 8.20 -34.41
CA GLY A 48 -5.68 6.94 -35.14
C GLY A 48 -5.67 5.71 -34.23
N LYS A 49 -4.70 4.81 -34.45
CA LYS A 49 -4.58 3.55 -33.69
C LYS A 49 -4.21 3.72 -32.21
N GLY A 50 -3.73 4.90 -31.81
CA GLY A 50 -3.40 5.19 -30.42
C GLY A 50 -4.61 5.56 -29.55
N LYS A 51 -5.78 5.83 -30.16
CA LYS A 51 -7.00 6.18 -29.44
C LYS A 51 -7.46 5.01 -28.56
N PHE A 52 -7.62 5.27 -27.26
CA PHE A 52 -8.04 4.26 -26.29
C PHE A 52 -9.16 4.80 -25.41
N VAL A 53 -10.20 4.00 -25.18
CA VAL A 53 -11.37 4.31 -24.34
C VAL A 53 -11.75 3.07 -23.51
N PRO A 54 -12.65 3.16 -22.51
CA PRO A 54 -12.93 2.04 -21.62
C PRO A 54 -13.39 0.75 -22.32
N GLU A 55 -14.09 0.83 -23.46
CA GLU A 55 -14.51 -0.34 -24.24
C GLU A 55 -13.35 -1.09 -24.88
N ASN A 56 -12.18 -0.45 -25.02
CA ASN A 56 -10.97 -1.14 -25.44
C ASN A 56 -10.41 -2.03 -24.34
N VAL A 57 -10.78 -1.88 -23.07
CA VAL A 57 -10.29 -2.72 -21.98
C VAL A 57 -10.88 -4.12 -22.09
N ASP A 58 -10.02 -5.15 -22.06
CA ASP A 58 -10.47 -6.51 -21.81
C ASP A 58 -10.69 -6.69 -20.29
N PRO A 59 -11.94 -6.85 -19.81
CA PRO A 59 -12.24 -6.91 -18.38
C PRO A 59 -11.71 -8.18 -17.69
N THR A 60 -11.15 -9.13 -18.44
CA THR A 60 -10.57 -10.37 -17.91
C THR A 60 -9.04 -10.32 -17.74
N LEU A 61 -8.39 -9.30 -18.31
CA LEU A 61 -6.94 -9.15 -18.25
C LEU A 61 -6.43 -8.77 -16.85
N CYS A 62 -7.25 -8.04 -16.11
CA CYS A 62 -6.87 -7.41 -14.85
C CYS A 62 -7.80 -7.83 -13.72
N THR A 63 -7.24 -8.01 -12.53
CA THR A 63 -8.00 -8.17 -11.29
C THR A 63 -8.50 -6.83 -10.77
N HIS A 64 -7.71 -5.78 -10.98
CA HIS A 64 -7.98 -4.41 -10.57
C HIS A 64 -7.71 -3.47 -11.74
N LEU A 65 -8.68 -2.63 -12.10
CA LEU A 65 -8.54 -1.52 -13.02
C LEU A 65 -8.44 -0.23 -12.22
N ILE A 66 -7.40 0.56 -12.42
CA ILE A 66 -7.24 1.86 -11.78
C ILE A 66 -7.47 2.94 -12.84
N TYR A 67 -8.50 3.77 -12.63
CA TYR A 67 -8.81 4.89 -13.50
C TYR A 67 -7.95 6.09 -13.11
N ALA A 68 -7.01 6.47 -13.97
CA ALA A 68 -6.15 7.64 -13.82
C ALA A 68 -6.69 8.79 -14.69
N PHE A 69 -7.14 9.92 -14.14
CA PHE A 69 -7.22 10.27 -12.72
C PHE A 69 -8.52 11.05 -12.42
N GLY A 70 -8.90 11.08 -11.14
CA GLY A 70 -9.64 12.20 -10.56
C GLY A 70 -8.66 13.23 -9.98
N LYS A 71 -9.16 14.24 -9.26
CA LYS A 71 -8.29 15.24 -8.62
C LYS A 71 -8.80 15.70 -7.26
N PRO A 72 -7.90 16.03 -6.32
CA PRO A 72 -8.25 16.86 -5.18
C PRO A 72 -8.35 18.33 -5.60
N GLU A 73 -9.34 19.05 -5.06
CA GLU A 73 -9.44 20.51 -5.15
C GLU A 73 -9.94 21.03 -3.79
N GLY A 74 -9.04 21.65 -3.02
CA GLY A 74 -9.32 21.98 -1.63
C GLY A 74 -9.58 20.72 -0.81
N THR A 75 -10.78 20.57 -0.25
CA THR A 75 -11.20 19.39 0.51
C THR A 75 -12.15 18.49 -0.28
N ASP A 76 -12.26 18.67 -1.58
CA ASP A 76 -13.15 17.88 -2.43
C ASP A 76 -12.37 17.00 -3.39
N ILE A 77 -12.95 15.84 -3.72
CA ILE A 77 -12.54 15.07 -4.88
C ILE A 77 -13.44 15.43 -6.06
N LEU A 78 -12.84 15.68 -7.22
CA LEU A 78 -13.52 16.10 -8.42
C LEU A 78 -13.12 15.25 -9.63
N PRO A 79 -13.96 15.21 -10.69
CA PRO A 79 -13.54 14.70 -11.98
C PRO A 79 -12.38 15.51 -12.55
N PHE A 80 -11.51 14.86 -13.32
CA PHE A 80 -10.39 15.56 -13.95
C PHE A 80 -10.79 16.11 -15.31
N GLU A 81 -11.41 15.26 -16.14
CA GLU A 81 -11.87 15.59 -17.49
C GLU A 81 -13.35 15.98 -17.50
N TRP A 82 -13.71 16.82 -18.47
CA TRP A 82 -15.08 17.30 -18.67
C TRP A 82 -16.10 16.19 -18.97
N ASN A 83 -15.65 15.02 -19.43
CA ASN A 83 -16.49 13.88 -19.81
C ASN A 83 -16.27 12.63 -18.95
N ASP A 84 -15.60 12.78 -17.80
CA ASP A 84 -15.48 11.71 -16.83
C ASP A 84 -16.86 11.34 -16.26
N ASP A 85 -17.69 12.34 -15.94
CA ASP A 85 -19.05 12.16 -15.44
C ASP A 85 -20.09 11.95 -16.54
N SER A 86 -21.10 11.15 -16.22
CA SER A 86 -22.27 10.98 -17.06
C SER A 86 -23.13 12.23 -17.09
N THR A 87 -23.70 12.51 -18.26
CA THR A 87 -24.71 13.53 -18.47
C THR A 87 -26.06 12.86 -18.76
N PRO A 88 -27.19 13.59 -18.77
CA PRO A 88 -28.48 13.02 -19.16
C PRO A 88 -28.51 12.40 -20.57
N TRP A 89 -27.55 12.74 -21.43
CA TRP A 89 -27.52 12.36 -22.84
C TRP A 89 -26.35 11.43 -23.20
N SER A 90 -25.40 11.21 -22.30
CA SER A 90 -24.22 10.38 -22.57
C SER A 90 -23.64 9.76 -21.30
N LYS A 91 -23.23 8.49 -21.37
CA LYS A 91 -22.41 7.87 -20.33
C LYS A 91 -21.01 8.48 -20.32
N GLY A 92 -20.57 8.93 -19.15
CA GLY A 92 -19.23 9.43 -18.91
C GLY A 92 -18.21 8.30 -18.85
N MET A 93 -16.93 8.65 -18.86
CA MET A 93 -15.84 7.68 -18.83
C MET A 93 -15.79 6.86 -17.53
N TYR A 94 -16.17 7.45 -16.40
CA TYR A 94 -16.25 6.72 -15.11
C TYR A 94 -17.30 5.60 -15.16
N GLU A 95 -18.52 5.90 -15.62
CA GLU A 95 -19.58 4.88 -15.73
C GLU A 95 -19.17 3.79 -16.72
N ARG A 96 -18.56 4.16 -17.86
CA ARG A 96 -18.09 3.19 -18.86
C ARG A 96 -16.97 2.28 -18.32
N ALA A 97 -16.09 2.80 -17.47
CA ALA A 97 -15.04 2.02 -16.81
C ALA A 97 -15.61 1.10 -15.72
N THR A 98 -16.51 1.60 -14.85
CA THR A 98 -17.10 0.79 -13.79
C THR A 98 -18.11 -0.24 -14.32
N ASP A 99 -18.74 0.01 -15.46
CA ASP A 99 -19.60 -0.94 -16.19
C ASP A 99 -18.84 -2.17 -16.70
N LEU A 100 -17.50 -2.15 -16.78
CA LEU A 100 -16.71 -3.34 -17.11
C LEU A 100 -16.95 -4.48 -16.12
N LYS A 101 -17.35 -4.17 -14.88
CA LYS A 101 -17.75 -5.16 -13.87
C LYS A 101 -18.99 -5.96 -14.25
N GLN A 102 -19.83 -5.46 -15.16
CA GLN A 102 -20.97 -6.23 -15.68
C GLN A 102 -20.51 -7.41 -16.53
N ARG A 103 -19.34 -7.30 -17.19
CA ARG A 103 -18.73 -8.38 -17.97
C ARG A 103 -17.82 -9.28 -17.12
N ASN A 104 -17.23 -8.74 -16.06
CA ASN A 104 -16.46 -9.50 -15.07
C ASN A 104 -16.79 -9.02 -13.64
N PRO A 105 -17.73 -9.66 -12.93
CA PRO A 105 -18.13 -9.24 -11.57
C PRO A 105 -17.02 -9.30 -10.52
N ASN A 106 -15.92 -10.01 -10.80
CA ASN A 106 -14.77 -10.10 -9.91
C ASN A 106 -13.79 -8.92 -10.08
N LEU A 107 -13.87 -8.18 -11.19
CA LEU A 107 -13.05 -6.99 -11.43
C LEU A 107 -13.35 -5.93 -10.37
N LYS A 108 -12.29 -5.35 -9.81
CA LYS A 108 -12.37 -4.14 -8.99
C LYS A 108 -11.96 -2.94 -9.80
N VAL A 109 -12.70 -1.84 -9.71
CA VAL A 109 -12.38 -0.59 -10.39
C VAL A 109 -12.15 0.48 -9.35
N LEU A 110 -10.94 1.01 -9.27
CA LEU A 110 -10.53 2.07 -8.34
C LEU A 110 -10.34 3.38 -9.11
N LEU A 111 -10.45 4.50 -8.41
CA LEU A 111 -10.10 5.82 -8.93
C LEU A 111 -8.76 6.25 -8.34
N ALA A 112 -7.78 6.54 -9.19
CA ALA A 112 -6.56 7.19 -8.76
C ALA A 112 -6.74 8.71 -8.68
N ILE A 113 -6.11 9.35 -7.71
CA ILE A 113 -6.02 10.81 -7.61
C ILE A 113 -4.56 11.24 -7.56
N GLY A 114 -4.25 12.35 -8.21
CA GLY A 114 -2.89 12.90 -8.26
C GLY A 114 -2.23 12.68 -9.61
N GLY A 115 -1.10 11.98 -9.60
CA GLY A 115 -0.21 11.80 -10.74
C GLY A 115 0.75 12.97 -10.93
N TYR A 116 1.81 12.73 -11.71
CA TYR A 116 2.90 13.68 -11.94
C TYR A 116 2.45 15.12 -12.28
N ASN A 117 1.44 15.30 -13.13
CA ASN A 117 0.96 16.63 -13.56
C ASN A 117 0.16 17.39 -12.49
N MET A 118 -0.39 16.70 -11.48
CA MET A 118 -1.06 17.36 -10.34
C MET A 118 -0.06 18.05 -9.41
N ALA A 119 1.18 17.55 -9.37
CA ALA A 119 2.18 17.92 -8.39
C ALA A 119 1.69 17.72 -6.94
N SER A 120 2.39 18.33 -5.99
CA SER A 120 2.14 18.10 -4.56
C SER A 120 1.21 19.11 -3.91
N GLU A 121 1.13 20.33 -4.45
CA GLU A 121 0.45 21.46 -3.79
C GLU A 121 -1.02 21.14 -3.43
N PRO A 122 -1.85 20.57 -4.32
CA PRO A 122 -3.24 20.29 -4.01
C PRO A 122 -3.42 19.38 -2.78
N PHE A 123 -2.53 18.39 -2.60
CA PHE A 123 -2.54 17.52 -1.42
C PHE A 123 -2.14 18.29 -0.16
N THR A 124 -1.04 19.05 -0.22
CA THR A 124 -0.52 19.84 0.90
C THR A 124 -1.58 20.81 1.46
N THR A 125 -2.54 21.29 0.65
CA THR A 125 -3.57 22.24 1.11
C THR A 125 -4.51 21.71 2.21
N PHE A 126 -4.70 20.40 2.30
CA PHE A 126 -5.67 19.78 3.22
C PHE A 126 -5.06 18.80 4.23
N VAL A 127 -3.96 18.13 3.89
CA VAL A 127 -3.37 17.06 4.73
C VAL A 127 -2.88 17.53 6.10
N GLY A 128 -2.44 18.78 6.22
CA GLY A 128 -1.94 19.34 7.49
C GLY A 128 -3.03 19.65 8.53
N SER A 129 -4.32 19.54 8.19
CA SER A 129 -5.43 19.86 9.11
C SER A 129 -6.38 18.67 9.25
N ALA A 130 -6.61 18.22 10.49
CA ALA A 130 -7.56 17.13 10.78
C ALA A 130 -8.95 17.40 10.19
N ALA A 131 -9.50 18.59 10.42
CA ALA A 131 -10.82 18.95 9.89
C ALA A 131 -10.87 18.90 8.35
N LYS A 132 -9.81 19.35 7.66
CA LYS A 132 -9.75 19.33 6.20
C LYS A 132 -9.55 17.92 5.65
N ARG A 133 -8.72 17.09 6.32
CA ARG A 133 -8.62 15.67 6.00
C ARG A 133 -9.97 14.99 6.13
N THR A 134 -10.69 15.21 7.23
CA THR A 134 -12.03 14.62 7.43
C THR A 134 -12.98 15.03 6.31
N ALA A 135 -13.01 16.32 5.96
CA ALA A 135 -13.83 16.81 4.86
C ALA A 135 -13.48 16.11 3.54
N PHE A 136 -12.19 15.99 3.22
CA PHE A 136 -11.71 15.28 2.06
C PHE A 136 -12.09 13.80 2.05
N VAL A 137 -11.90 13.09 3.17
CA VAL A 137 -12.25 11.67 3.28
C VAL A 137 -13.75 11.46 3.07
N GLN A 138 -14.61 12.32 3.62
CA GLN A 138 -16.06 12.23 3.42
C GLN A 138 -16.47 12.53 1.97
N SER A 139 -15.82 13.51 1.34
CA SER A 139 -16.00 13.81 -0.09
C SER A 139 -15.61 12.60 -0.94
N ALA A 140 -14.46 11.96 -0.65
CA ALA A 140 -13.98 10.75 -1.33
C ALA A 140 -14.97 9.58 -1.24
N ILE A 141 -15.45 9.26 -0.04
CA ILE A 141 -16.45 8.20 0.16
C ILE A 141 -17.69 8.44 -0.70
N SER A 142 -18.25 9.65 -0.60
CA SER A 142 -19.47 10.03 -1.32
C SER A 142 -19.27 9.94 -2.84
N PHE A 143 -18.15 10.46 -3.33
CA PHE A 143 -17.81 10.48 -4.74
C PHE A 143 -17.65 9.07 -5.34
N LEU A 144 -16.89 8.21 -4.65
CA LEU A 144 -16.60 6.85 -5.10
C LEU A 144 -17.86 5.99 -5.13
N ARG A 145 -18.67 6.05 -4.07
CA ARG A 145 -19.93 5.28 -3.98
C ARG A 145 -20.94 5.75 -5.02
N ALA A 146 -21.05 7.05 -5.28
CA ALA A 146 -21.95 7.58 -6.29
C ALA A 146 -21.61 7.12 -7.72
N ARG A 147 -20.33 6.78 -7.97
CA ARG A 147 -19.82 6.37 -9.28
C ARG A 147 -19.50 4.88 -9.40
N ASN A 148 -19.91 4.09 -8.40
CA ASN A 148 -19.69 2.65 -8.36
C ASN A 148 -18.21 2.21 -8.41
N PHE A 149 -17.30 3.04 -7.87
CA PHE A 149 -15.91 2.63 -7.65
C PHE A 149 -15.81 1.70 -6.42
N ASP A 150 -14.83 0.80 -6.46
CA ASP A 150 -14.52 -0.15 -5.40
C ASP A 150 -13.41 0.34 -4.45
N GLY A 151 -12.78 1.47 -4.73
CA GLY A 151 -11.73 2.03 -3.90
C GLY A 151 -11.06 3.28 -4.47
N LEU A 152 -10.09 3.79 -3.72
CA LEU A 152 -9.24 4.92 -4.09
C LEU A 152 -7.78 4.45 -4.17
N ASP A 153 -7.06 4.99 -5.15
CA ASP A 153 -5.62 4.86 -5.30
C ASP A 153 -4.95 6.23 -5.10
N MET A 154 -4.01 6.32 -4.17
CA MET A 154 -3.34 7.56 -3.77
C MET A 154 -2.02 7.72 -4.53
N ASP A 155 -2.01 8.62 -5.52
CA ASP A 155 -0.86 8.86 -6.40
C ASP A 155 -0.29 10.26 -6.18
N TRP A 156 0.08 10.56 -4.94
CA TRP A 156 0.73 11.83 -4.59
C TRP A 156 2.21 11.79 -4.96
N GLU A 157 2.60 12.59 -5.97
CA GLU A 157 3.98 12.67 -6.48
C GLU A 157 4.69 14.01 -6.22
N TYR A 158 5.42 14.18 -5.12
CA TYR A 158 5.59 13.28 -3.98
C TYR A 158 5.53 14.07 -2.66
N PRO A 159 5.04 13.49 -1.55
CA PRO A 159 5.17 14.10 -0.23
C PRO A 159 6.65 14.38 0.08
N GLY A 160 6.94 15.55 0.65
CA GLY A 160 8.29 16.04 0.90
C GLY A 160 9.07 16.52 -0.34
N GLN A 161 8.45 16.53 -1.52
CA GLN A 161 9.07 16.98 -2.77
C GLN A 161 8.11 17.84 -3.60
N ARG A 162 8.65 18.52 -4.63
CA ARG A 162 7.86 19.29 -5.62
C ARG A 162 6.88 20.29 -5.00
N GLY A 163 7.31 20.96 -3.94
CA GLY A 163 6.52 21.97 -3.21
C GLY A 163 5.84 21.44 -1.95
N SER A 164 5.80 20.12 -1.72
CA SER A 164 5.36 19.56 -0.44
C SER A 164 6.45 19.67 0.61
N PRO A 165 6.14 20.20 1.80
CA PRO A 165 7.11 20.35 2.88
C PRO A 165 7.38 19.02 3.62
N PRO A 166 8.50 18.87 4.36
CA PRO A 166 8.89 17.59 4.98
C PRO A 166 7.87 17.00 5.96
N GLU A 167 7.07 17.83 6.65
CA GLU A 167 6.00 17.39 7.55
C GLU A 167 4.91 16.56 6.85
N ASP A 168 4.80 16.69 5.53
CA ASP A 168 3.82 15.92 4.76
C ASP A 168 4.10 14.42 4.74
N LYS A 169 5.34 14.00 5.05
CA LYS A 169 5.65 12.60 5.34
C LYS A 169 4.77 12.07 6.48
N HIS A 170 4.61 12.84 7.56
CA HIS A 170 3.75 12.48 8.67
C HIS A 170 2.27 12.73 8.37
N ASN A 171 1.94 13.84 7.70
CA ASN A 171 0.55 14.14 7.35
C ASN A 171 -0.06 13.09 6.41
N LEU A 172 0.73 12.49 5.52
CA LEU A 172 0.30 11.35 4.70
C LEU A 172 -0.12 10.16 5.57
N VAL A 173 0.65 9.82 6.62
CA VAL A 173 0.30 8.74 7.56
C VAL A 173 -1.07 9.02 8.18
N LEU A 174 -1.29 10.24 8.66
CA LEU A 174 -2.57 10.65 9.26
C LEU A 174 -3.72 10.54 8.26
N LEU A 175 -3.52 10.98 7.01
CA LEU A 175 -4.53 10.85 5.96
C LEU A 175 -4.87 9.38 5.69
N ILE A 176 -3.87 8.52 5.48
CA ILE A 176 -4.09 7.10 5.15
C ILE A 176 -4.81 6.37 6.30
N GLN A 177 -4.44 6.65 7.55
CA GLN A 177 -5.14 6.11 8.72
C GLN A 177 -6.60 6.55 8.78
N GLU A 178 -6.84 7.85 8.58
CA GLU A 178 -8.18 8.44 8.61
C GLU A 178 -9.08 7.92 7.48
N MET A 179 -8.52 7.76 6.28
CA MET A 179 -9.19 7.16 5.14
C MET A 179 -9.58 5.71 5.40
N TRP A 180 -8.63 4.88 5.84
CA TRP A 180 -8.91 3.47 6.11
C TRP A 180 -9.99 3.29 7.18
N ASN A 181 -9.89 4.03 8.29
CA ASN A 181 -10.88 4.01 9.37
C ASN A 181 -12.27 4.43 8.86
N SER A 182 -12.34 5.49 8.07
CA SER A 182 -13.62 5.99 7.54
C SER A 182 -14.23 5.04 6.50
N PHE A 183 -13.40 4.43 5.65
CA PHE A 183 -13.85 3.40 4.70
C PHE A 183 -14.37 2.16 5.44
N HIS A 184 -13.69 1.74 6.52
CA HIS A 184 -14.15 0.65 7.35
C HIS A 184 -15.50 0.96 8.02
N LEU A 185 -15.64 2.12 8.65
CA LEU A 185 -16.90 2.56 9.27
C LEU A 185 -18.04 2.68 8.25
N GLU A 186 -17.77 3.23 7.07
CA GLU A 186 -18.78 3.30 6.01
C GLU A 186 -19.22 1.91 5.54
N SER A 187 -18.32 0.94 5.48
CA SER A 187 -18.65 -0.44 5.11
C SER A 187 -19.61 -1.11 6.10
N LEU A 188 -19.41 -0.86 7.40
CA LEU A 188 -20.28 -1.37 8.46
C LEU A 188 -21.67 -0.70 8.41
N ASN A 189 -21.71 0.61 8.18
CA ASN A 189 -22.95 1.38 8.12
C ASN A 189 -23.78 1.07 6.87
N SER A 190 -23.13 0.95 5.72
CA SER A 190 -23.79 0.70 4.43
C SER A 190 -24.05 -0.78 4.14
N GLN A 191 -23.42 -1.68 4.89
CA GLN A 191 -23.38 -3.12 4.65
C GLN A 191 -22.82 -3.49 3.25
N LYS A 192 -21.99 -2.62 2.67
CA LYS A 192 -21.27 -2.86 1.42
C LYS A 192 -19.83 -3.29 1.71
N PRO A 193 -19.16 -4.00 0.78
CA PRO A 193 -17.72 -4.22 0.88
C PRO A 193 -16.96 -2.91 1.08
N ARG A 194 -15.98 -2.92 1.99
CA ARG A 194 -15.11 -1.76 2.26
C ARG A 194 -14.47 -1.27 0.96
N LEU A 195 -14.44 0.06 0.78
CA LEU A 195 -13.64 0.67 -0.28
C LEU A 195 -12.16 0.31 -0.09
N LEU A 196 -11.51 -0.14 -1.15
CA LEU A 196 -10.08 -0.40 -1.16
C LEU A 196 -9.31 0.91 -1.05
N LEU A 197 -8.17 0.87 -0.36
CA LEU A 197 -7.22 1.99 -0.27
C LEU A 197 -5.84 1.51 -0.72
N THR A 198 -5.38 2.04 -1.85
CA THR A 198 -4.12 1.66 -2.49
C THR A 198 -3.31 2.92 -2.79
N GLY A 199 -2.10 2.79 -3.35
CA GLY A 199 -1.36 3.93 -3.89
C GLY A 199 -0.19 3.55 -4.77
N ALA A 200 0.12 4.41 -5.75
CA ALA A 200 1.35 4.35 -6.52
C ALA A 200 2.50 4.99 -5.75
N LEU A 201 3.56 4.21 -5.50
CA LEU A 201 4.70 4.64 -4.68
C LEU A 201 6.00 4.65 -5.51
N PRO A 202 6.94 5.57 -5.22
CA PRO A 202 8.15 5.75 -6.02
C PRO A 202 9.16 4.61 -5.85
N ALA A 203 9.99 4.38 -6.87
CA ALA A 203 11.10 3.44 -6.79
C ALA A 203 12.46 4.09 -6.43
N GLY A 204 12.54 5.43 -6.45
CA GLY A 204 13.75 6.18 -6.15
C GLY A 204 13.97 6.38 -4.65
N LYS A 205 15.13 5.97 -4.11
CA LYS A 205 15.46 6.07 -2.68
C LYS A 205 15.20 7.44 -2.07
N GLU A 206 15.57 8.51 -2.78
CA GLU A 206 15.41 9.88 -2.29
C GLU A 206 13.93 10.24 -2.04
N SER A 207 13.05 9.91 -2.98
CA SER A 207 11.61 10.15 -2.83
C SER A 207 10.98 9.26 -1.76
N ILE A 208 11.42 8.01 -1.65
CA ILE A 208 10.97 7.09 -0.60
C ILE A 208 11.30 7.66 0.79
N ASP A 209 12.57 8.01 1.02
CA ASP A 209 13.04 8.47 2.32
C ASP A 209 12.44 9.82 2.72
N ALA A 210 12.26 10.73 1.75
CA ALA A 210 11.70 12.06 1.98
C ALA A 210 10.20 12.02 2.34
N GLY A 211 9.42 11.14 1.70
CA GLY A 211 7.97 11.24 1.71
C GLY A 211 7.20 10.15 2.43
N TYR A 212 7.82 8.99 2.68
CA TYR A 212 7.07 7.79 3.05
C TYR A 212 7.56 7.14 4.35
N ASP A 213 6.67 7.05 5.33
CA ASP A 213 6.84 6.19 6.50
C ASP A 213 6.22 4.83 6.21
N ILE A 214 7.01 3.94 5.59
CA ILE A 214 6.55 2.63 5.11
C ILE A 214 5.95 1.77 6.22
N PRO A 215 6.59 1.59 7.40
CA PRO A 215 5.95 0.87 8.51
C PRO A 215 4.60 1.46 8.93
N ALA A 216 4.45 2.79 8.91
CA ALA A 216 3.25 3.44 9.40
C ALA A 216 2.06 3.38 8.42
N ILE A 217 2.30 3.38 7.10
CA ILE A 217 1.22 3.35 6.09
C ILE A 217 0.79 1.94 5.69
N MET A 218 1.71 0.97 5.65
CA MET A 218 1.43 -0.38 5.12
C MET A 218 0.35 -1.18 5.87
N PRO A 219 0.10 -1.01 7.18
CA PRO A 219 -1.03 -1.63 7.86
C PRO A 219 -2.39 -1.20 7.29
N PHE A 220 -2.48 0.04 6.78
CA PHE A 220 -3.72 0.66 6.31
C PHE A 220 -3.88 0.63 4.77
N MET A 221 -2.82 0.30 4.04
CA MET A 221 -2.89 0.08 2.59
C MET A 221 -3.33 -1.36 2.29
N ASP A 222 -4.28 -1.54 1.37
CA ASP A 222 -4.65 -2.87 0.85
C ASP A 222 -3.50 -3.49 0.04
N PHE A 223 -2.90 -2.68 -0.84
CA PHE A 223 -1.67 -2.97 -1.54
C PHE A 223 -1.08 -1.66 -2.08
N ILE A 224 0.18 -1.70 -2.52
CA ILE A 224 0.83 -0.61 -3.24
C ILE A 224 1.22 -1.05 -4.65
N SER A 225 1.20 -0.09 -5.55
CA SER A 225 1.70 -0.19 -6.93
C SER A 225 3.09 0.43 -6.97
N LEU A 226 4.15 -0.37 -6.92
CA LEU A 226 5.51 0.18 -6.92
C LEU A 226 5.91 0.59 -8.34
N MET A 227 6.17 1.88 -8.55
CA MET A 227 6.49 2.47 -9.85
C MET A 227 7.95 2.15 -10.26
N THR A 228 8.25 0.87 -10.51
CA THR A 228 9.58 0.38 -10.90
C THR A 228 9.92 0.66 -12.37
N TYR A 229 9.74 1.90 -12.79
CA TYR A 229 10.03 2.47 -14.10
C TYR A 229 10.42 3.94 -13.91
N ASP A 230 10.74 4.65 -14.99
CA ASP A 230 11.29 6.01 -14.93
C ASP A 230 12.57 6.11 -14.09
N PHE A 231 13.36 5.03 -14.06
CA PHE A 231 14.66 5.04 -13.41
C PHE A 231 15.64 5.95 -14.14
N HIS A 232 15.59 5.95 -15.48
CA HIS A 232 16.39 6.81 -16.33
C HIS A 232 15.54 7.43 -17.44
N GLY A 233 15.94 8.62 -17.89
CA GLY A 233 15.22 9.36 -18.91
C GLY A 233 15.92 10.64 -19.32
N SER A 234 15.30 11.39 -20.23
CA SER A 234 15.92 12.55 -20.88
C SER A 234 16.20 13.76 -19.98
N TRP A 235 15.91 13.64 -18.68
CA TRP A 235 16.38 14.56 -17.65
C TRP A 235 17.86 14.35 -17.29
N GLU A 236 18.46 13.23 -17.71
CA GLU A 236 19.88 12.91 -17.56
C GLU A 236 20.66 13.25 -18.84
N PRO A 237 21.97 13.57 -18.74
CA PRO A 237 22.82 13.86 -19.89
C PRO A 237 23.38 12.59 -20.57
N TYR A 238 22.84 11.41 -20.27
CA TYR A 238 23.27 10.13 -20.80
C TYR A 238 22.09 9.16 -20.92
N THR A 239 22.22 8.19 -21.81
CA THR A 239 21.22 7.14 -22.02
C THR A 239 21.15 6.17 -20.84
N GLY A 240 19.95 5.78 -20.44
CA GLY A 240 19.71 4.79 -19.40
C GLY A 240 18.40 4.04 -19.62
N MET A 241 18.29 2.81 -19.10
CA MET A 241 17.09 1.99 -19.26
C MET A 241 15.91 2.59 -18.47
N ASN A 242 14.71 2.61 -19.06
CA ASN A 242 13.49 3.03 -18.36
C ASN A 242 13.22 2.19 -17.09
N SER A 243 13.31 0.86 -17.22
CA SER A 243 12.91 -0.08 -16.16
C SER A 243 13.86 -1.28 -16.07
N PRO A 244 15.16 -1.10 -15.73
CA PRO A 244 16.08 -2.22 -15.60
C PRO A 244 15.70 -3.11 -14.41
N LEU A 245 15.76 -4.45 -14.59
CA LEU A 245 15.49 -5.39 -13.49
C LEU A 245 16.62 -5.36 -12.45
N PHE A 246 17.87 -5.34 -12.90
CA PHE A 246 19.07 -5.22 -12.08
C PHE A 246 19.94 -4.05 -12.55
N ALA A 247 20.88 -3.63 -11.72
CA ALA A 247 21.85 -2.59 -12.07
C ALA A 247 22.75 -2.99 -13.26
N HIS A 248 23.20 -1.99 -14.02
CA HIS A 248 24.25 -2.15 -15.02
C HIS A 248 25.63 -2.23 -14.34
N GLU A 249 26.60 -2.89 -15.00
CA GLU A 249 27.96 -3.05 -14.48
C GLU A 249 28.74 -1.73 -14.34
N THR A 250 28.29 -0.68 -15.03
CA THR A 250 28.89 0.65 -15.01
C THR A 250 28.14 1.64 -14.13
N ASP A 251 27.09 1.20 -13.42
CA ASP A 251 26.35 2.09 -12.53
C ASP A 251 27.18 2.42 -11.31
N VAL A 252 27.13 3.69 -10.90
CA VAL A 252 27.92 4.24 -9.80
C VAL A 252 27.05 5.16 -8.95
N GLY A 253 27.38 5.30 -7.67
CA GLY A 253 26.63 6.17 -6.77
C GLY A 253 25.16 5.79 -6.70
N ASN A 254 24.27 6.78 -6.83
CA ASN A 254 22.83 6.59 -6.72
C ASN A 254 22.26 5.70 -7.84
N ASP A 255 22.91 5.64 -9.01
CA ASP A 255 22.46 4.82 -10.16
C ASP A 255 22.43 3.32 -9.80
N THR A 256 23.25 2.89 -8.84
CA THR A 256 23.25 1.50 -8.36
C THR A 256 21.94 1.07 -7.68
N TYR A 257 21.13 2.05 -7.26
CA TYR A 257 19.81 1.85 -6.65
C TYR A 257 18.67 1.94 -7.67
N LEU A 258 18.93 2.46 -8.88
CA LEU A 258 17.92 2.74 -9.90
C LEU A 258 17.58 1.49 -10.73
N ASN A 259 17.09 0.45 -10.04
CA ASN A 259 16.61 -0.79 -10.65
C ASN A 259 15.49 -1.42 -9.81
N LEU A 260 14.68 -2.25 -10.47
CA LEU A 260 13.51 -2.91 -9.89
C LEU A 260 13.87 -3.76 -8.67
N ASP A 261 14.91 -4.59 -8.76
CA ASP A 261 15.35 -5.46 -7.66
C ASP A 261 15.67 -4.66 -6.40
N TRP A 262 16.51 -3.64 -6.53
CA TRP A 262 16.88 -2.81 -5.40
C TRP A 262 15.67 -2.11 -4.79
N ALA A 263 14.84 -1.45 -5.62
CA ALA A 263 13.67 -0.70 -5.14
C ALA A 263 12.69 -1.62 -4.39
N ALA A 264 12.32 -2.75 -4.98
CA ALA A 264 11.38 -3.68 -4.37
C ALA A 264 11.91 -4.26 -3.05
N GLN A 265 13.20 -4.64 -3.00
CA GLN A 265 13.79 -5.13 -1.76
C GLN A 265 13.93 -4.01 -0.71
N TYR A 266 14.18 -2.76 -1.11
CA TYR A 266 14.26 -1.65 -0.17
C TYR A 266 12.95 -1.45 0.60
N TYR A 267 11.80 -1.49 -0.08
CA TYR A 267 10.49 -1.49 0.57
C TYR A 267 10.34 -2.63 1.60
N VAL A 268 10.81 -3.83 1.25
CA VAL A 268 10.80 -4.97 2.18
C VAL A 268 11.71 -4.71 3.38
N THR A 269 12.90 -4.14 3.18
CA THR A 269 13.79 -3.79 4.30
C THR A 269 13.21 -2.71 5.22
N LEU A 270 12.35 -1.84 4.69
CA LEU A 270 11.60 -0.85 5.46
C LEU A 270 10.34 -1.44 6.12
N GLY A 271 10.05 -2.73 5.95
CA GLY A 271 8.94 -3.42 6.63
C GLY A 271 7.65 -3.57 5.82
N ALA A 272 7.65 -3.27 4.52
CA ALA A 272 6.48 -3.53 3.66
C ALA A 272 6.27 -5.05 3.46
N PRO A 273 5.07 -5.59 3.73
CA PRO A 273 4.75 -6.99 3.42
C PRO A 273 4.85 -7.25 1.91
N ARG A 274 5.61 -8.28 1.52
CA ARG A 274 5.85 -8.63 0.10
C ARG A 274 4.54 -8.85 -0.66
N ASP A 275 3.58 -9.52 -0.05
CA ASP A 275 2.27 -9.79 -0.61
C ASP A 275 1.46 -8.51 -0.87
N LYS A 276 1.74 -7.38 -0.20
CA LYS A 276 1.11 -6.08 -0.47
C LYS A 276 1.81 -5.26 -1.56
N ILE A 277 2.94 -5.69 -2.09
CA ILE A 277 3.69 -4.97 -3.14
C ILE A 277 3.36 -5.56 -4.50
N ASN A 278 2.83 -4.75 -5.41
CA ASN A 278 2.72 -5.11 -6.83
C ASN A 278 3.86 -4.43 -7.62
N ILE A 279 4.59 -5.21 -8.40
CA ILE A 279 5.75 -4.74 -9.18
C ILE A 279 5.28 -4.05 -10.46
N GLY A 280 5.71 -2.81 -10.68
CA GLY A 280 5.39 -2.02 -11.86
C GLY A 280 6.10 -2.49 -13.13
N ILE A 281 5.32 -2.66 -14.19
CA ILE A 281 5.76 -2.99 -15.56
C ILE A 281 5.33 -1.83 -16.46
N ALA A 282 6.33 -1.18 -17.06
CA ALA A 282 6.11 -0.14 -18.06
C ALA A 282 5.82 -0.76 -19.43
N THR A 283 4.72 -0.37 -20.06
CA THR A 283 4.40 -0.69 -21.47
C THR A 283 4.83 0.45 -22.40
N TYR A 284 5.92 1.13 -22.04
CA TYR A 284 6.52 2.26 -22.76
C TYR A 284 8.04 2.28 -22.55
N GLY A 285 8.73 3.07 -23.37
CA GLY A 285 10.16 3.34 -23.26
C GLY A 285 10.46 4.83 -23.06
N ARG A 286 11.64 5.10 -22.48
CA ARG A 286 12.22 6.43 -22.39
C ARG A 286 13.26 6.61 -23.51
N SER A 287 13.21 7.74 -24.20
CA SER A 287 13.96 7.98 -25.43
C SER A 287 14.91 9.18 -25.35
N PHE A 288 15.98 9.09 -26.12
CA PHE A 288 17.09 10.03 -26.12
C PHE A 288 17.55 10.30 -27.55
N LEU A 289 18.17 11.46 -27.77
CA LEU A 289 19.02 11.70 -28.94
C LEU A 289 20.49 11.62 -28.51
N LEU A 290 21.22 10.67 -29.08
CA LEU A 290 22.66 10.54 -28.86
C LEU A 290 23.39 11.78 -29.38
N ASP A 291 24.32 12.30 -28.59
CA ASP A 291 25.17 13.44 -28.98
C ASP A 291 26.18 13.04 -30.07
N SER A 292 26.57 11.76 -30.10
CA SER A 292 27.48 11.17 -31.07
C SER A 292 27.13 9.71 -31.36
N LEU A 293 27.46 9.24 -32.57
CA LEU A 293 27.31 7.84 -32.96
C LEU A 293 28.53 6.98 -32.61
N THR A 294 29.52 7.50 -31.88
CA THR A 294 30.72 6.75 -31.46
C THR A 294 30.44 5.83 -30.27
N ASN A 295 29.67 6.29 -29.28
CA ASN A 295 29.15 5.49 -28.18
C ASN A 295 27.63 5.44 -28.28
N LYS A 296 27.05 4.24 -28.33
CA LYS A 296 25.59 4.04 -28.50
C LYS A 296 24.99 3.10 -27.46
N GLY A 297 25.78 2.66 -26.49
CA GLY A 297 25.36 1.75 -25.43
C GLY A 297 24.68 2.50 -24.28
N VAL A 298 24.43 1.78 -23.18
CA VAL A 298 23.99 2.37 -21.91
C VAL A 298 25.06 3.35 -21.41
N ARG A 299 24.63 4.47 -20.82
CA ARG A 299 25.45 5.63 -20.41
C ARG A 299 26.16 6.36 -21.57
N ALA A 300 25.73 6.16 -22.81
CA ALA A 300 26.21 6.99 -23.92
C ALA A 300 25.74 8.45 -23.74
N PRO A 301 26.60 9.46 -24.04
CA PRO A 301 26.22 10.87 -23.95
C PRO A 301 24.98 11.20 -24.80
N ALA A 302 23.98 11.79 -24.14
CA ALA A 302 22.72 12.18 -24.76
C ALA A 302 22.12 13.36 -23.98
N SER A 303 22.28 14.56 -24.52
CA SER A 303 21.87 15.80 -23.86
C SER A 303 20.42 16.22 -24.16
N LYS A 304 19.71 15.47 -25.00
CA LYS A 304 18.38 15.83 -25.52
C LYS A 304 17.40 14.66 -25.45
N PRO A 305 16.11 14.96 -25.19
CA PRO A 305 15.07 13.96 -25.32
C PRO A 305 14.97 13.46 -26.76
N GLY A 306 14.59 12.19 -26.91
CA GLY A 306 14.16 11.65 -28.20
C GLY A 306 13.01 12.47 -28.79
N ASP A 307 12.93 12.52 -30.12
CA ASP A 307 11.76 13.05 -30.80
C ASP A 307 10.47 12.33 -30.37
N ALA A 308 9.37 13.08 -30.38
CA ALA A 308 8.08 12.60 -29.92
C ALA A 308 7.54 11.47 -30.79
N GLY A 309 6.93 10.47 -30.15
CA GLY A 309 6.16 9.45 -30.83
C GLY A 309 4.99 10.05 -31.63
N THR A 310 4.56 9.34 -32.68
CA THR A 310 3.46 9.78 -33.56
C THR A 310 2.12 9.90 -32.82
N TYR A 311 1.90 9.06 -31.82
CA TYR A 311 0.63 8.93 -31.09
C TYR A 311 0.73 9.44 -29.66
N THR A 312 1.86 9.20 -28.98
CA THR A 312 2.09 9.69 -27.63
C THR A 312 2.40 11.18 -27.60
N MET A 313 2.99 11.71 -28.69
CA MET A 313 3.25 13.15 -28.89
C MET A 313 4.07 13.82 -27.77
N GLU A 314 4.84 13.04 -27.03
CA GLU A 314 5.72 13.52 -25.95
C GLU A 314 7.18 13.20 -26.28
N LYS A 315 8.05 14.20 -26.20
CA LYS A 315 9.50 14.00 -26.40
C LYS A 315 10.08 13.21 -25.24
N GLY A 316 10.99 12.30 -25.53
CA GLY A 316 11.62 11.45 -24.51
C GLY A 316 10.76 10.27 -24.07
N PHE A 317 9.62 10.04 -24.71
CA PHE A 317 8.66 9.00 -24.36
C PHE A 317 8.11 8.32 -25.61
N VAL A 318 7.99 6.99 -25.59
CA VAL A 318 7.36 6.21 -26.67
C VAL A 318 6.57 5.03 -26.10
N SER A 319 5.37 4.79 -26.62
CA SER A 319 4.58 3.59 -26.29
C SER A 319 5.20 2.31 -26.87
N TYR A 320 4.80 1.13 -26.37
CA TYR A 320 5.28 -0.14 -26.92
C TYR A 320 4.93 -0.31 -28.41
N TYR A 321 3.72 0.07 -28.82
CA TYR A 321 3.35 0.00 -30.24
C TYR A 321 4.17 0.97 -31.11
N GLU A 322 4.64 2.11 -30.60
CA GLU A 322 5.57 2.98 -31.32
C GLU A 322 6.99 2.40 -31.41
N VAL A 323 7.44 1.69 -30.36
CA VAL A 323 8.67 0.90 -30.42
C VAL A 323 8.57 -0.15 -31.54
N CYS A 324 7.43 -0.83 -31.68
CA CYS A 324 7.19 -1.76 -32.78
C CYS A 324 7.22 -1.10 -34.16
N ASP A 325 6.64 0.10 -34.32
CA ASP A 325 6.74 0.88 -35.56
C ASP A 325 8.21 1.24 -35.88
N LEU A 326 9.02 1.57 -34.87
CA LEU A 326 10.45 1.83 -35.04
C LEU A 326 11.21 0.57 -35.49
N MET A 327 10.92 -0.59 -34.90
CA MET A 327 11.51 -1.87 -35.32
C MET A 327 11.14 -2.22 -36.76
N LYS A 328 9.86 -2.10 -37.14
CA LYS A 328 9.38 -2.33 -38.52
C LYS A 328 10.00 -1.37 -39.54
N SER A 329 10.40 -0.18 -39.09
CA SER A 329 11.07 0.82 -39.93
C SER A 329 12.61 0.78 -39.85
N GLY A 330 13.17 -0.34 -39.40
CA GLY A 330 14.60 -0.66 -39.50
C GLY A 330 15.45 -0.28 -38.28
N ALA A 331 14.85 -0.02 -37.11
CA ALA A 331 15.62 0.14 -35.88
C ALA A 331 16.34 -1.17 -35.51
N GLN A 332 17.56 -1.04 -34.97
CA GLN A 332 18.37 -2.15 -34.48
C GLN A 332 18.12 -2.36 -32.98
N VAL A 333 17.95 -3.61 -32.54
CA VAL A 333 17.68 -3.97 -31.14
C VAL A 333 18.94 -4.56 -30.48
N PHE A 334 19.18 -4.20 -29.23
CA PHE A 334 20.36 -4.60 -28.46
C PHE A 334 19.96 -5.10 -27.07
N ASP A 335 20.54 -6.23 -26.68
CA ASP A 335 20.34 -6.86 -25.38
C ASP A 335 21.25 -6.26 -24.32
N VAL A 336 20.69 -5.91 -23.15
CA VAL A 336 21.46 -5.55 -21.96
C VAL A 336 21.28 -6.65 -20.91
N LYS A 337 22.07 -7.72 -21.06
CA LYS A 337 21.93 -8.95 -20.26
C LYS A 337 22.04 -8.72 -18.75
N SER A 338 22.90 -7.80 -18.32
CA SER A 338 23.06 -7.45 -16.90
C SER A 338 21.78 -6.89 -16.31
N GLN A 339 21.05 -6.07 -17.06
CA GLN A 339 19.82 -5.40 -16.63
C GLN A 339 18.53 -6.16 -16.96
N ARG A 340 18.62 -7.29 -17.69
CA ARG A 340 17.46 -8.05 -18.21
C ARG A 340 16.46 -7.18 -18.97
N ASN A 341 17.02 -6.29 -19.80
CA ASN A 341 16.25 -5.32 -20.58
C ASN A 341 16.90 -5.09 -21.96
N ARG A 342 16.27 -4.28 -22.79
CA ARG A 342 16.66 -4.01 -24.17
C ARG A 342 16.58 -2.53 -24.50
N TYR A 343 17.35 -2.15 -25.51
CA TYR A 343 17.18 -0.87 -26.18
C TYR A 343 17.17 -1.03 -27.69
N LEU A 344 16.66 -0.01 -28.36
CA LEU A 344 16.75 0.09 -29.81
C LEU A 344 17.46 1.36 -30.25
N LEU A 345 18.00 1.32 -31.47
CA LEU A 345 18.64 2.43 -32.16
C LEU A 345 18.05 2.63 -33.55
N LYS A 346 17.71 3.87 -33.89
CA LYS A 346 17.42 4.30 -35.26
C LYS A 346 18.19 5.59 -35.56
N GLY A 347 19.34 5.46 -36.22
CA GLY A 347 20.26 6.59 -36.35
C GLY A 347 20.83 6.99 -34.99
N ASN A 348 20.58 8.23 -34.57
CA ASN A 348 20.92 8.73 -33.22
C ASN A 348 19.75 8.66 -32.23
N PHE A 349 18.58 8.17 -32.64
CA PHE A 349 17.45 7.97 -31.76
C PHE A 349 17.63 6.67 -30.96
N TRP A 350 17.63 6.78 -29.63
CA TRP A 350 17.86 5.69 -28.70
C TRP A 350 16.64 5.53 -27.79
N VAL A 351 16.20 4.29 -27.55
CA VAL A 351 15.07 4.00 -26.64
C VAL A 351 15.37 2.79 -25.78
N GLY A 352 15.32 2.95 -24.46
CA GLY A 352 15.29 1.83 -23.50
C GLY A 352 13.85 1.47 -23.19
N TYR A 353 13.46 0.22 -23.41
CA TYR A 353 12.06 -0.21 -23.38
C TYR A 353 11.93 -1.68 -22.99
N ASP A 354 10.77 -2.04 -22.44
CA ASP A 354 10.42 -3.43 -22.15
C ASP A 354 9.80 -4.15 -23.35
N ASP A 355 10.16 -5.42 -23.53
CA ASP A 355 9.60 -6.32 -24.54
C ASP A 355 9.02 -7.59 -23.89
N ILE A 356 8.48 -8.50 -24.70
CA ILE A 356 7.89 -9.77 -24.21
C ILE A 356 8.87 -10.52 -23.30
N GLN A 357 10.16 -10.52 -23.62
CA GLN A 357 11.15 -11.23 -22.82
C GLN A 357 11.34 -10.55 -21.46
N SER A 358 11.60 -9.24 -21.44
CA SER A 358 11.88 -8.53 -20.18
C SER A 358 10.67 -8.52 -19.24
N VAL A 359 9.43 -8.36 -19.76
CA VAL A 359 8.22 -8.41 -18.91
C VAL A 359 7.95 -9.81 -18.36
N THR A 360 8.28 -10.86 -19.12
CA THR A 360 8.22 -12.25 -18.65
C THR A 360 9.23 -12.48 -17.53
N GLU A 361 10.48 -12.01 -17.71
CA GLU A 361 11.52 -12.14 -16.70
C GLU A 361 11.18 -11.39 -15.40
N LYS A 362 10.58 -10.19 -15.51
CA LYS A 362 10.07 -9.42 -14.37
C LYS A 362 8.90 -10.09 -13.67
N ALA A 363 7.94 -10.65 -14.40
CA ALA A 363 6.85 -11.43 -13.83
C ALA A 363 7.38 -12.66 -13.08
N CYS A 364 8.35 -13.37 -13.66
CA CYS A 364 9.00 -14.49 -12.98
C CYS A 364 9.71 -14.02 -11.70
N TYR A 365 10.45 -12.90 -11.74
CA TYR A 365 11.06 -12.29 -10.55
C TYR A 365 10.02 -11.98 -9.46
N THR A 366 8.88 -11.40 -9.83
CA THR A 366 7.77 -11.07 -8.91
C THR A 366 7.29 -12.32 -8.16
N LYS A 367 6.99 -13.39 -8.92
CA LYS A 367 6.56 -14.69 -8.37
C LYS A 367 7.64 -15.34 -7.50
N GLN A 368 8.89 -15.36 -7.96
CA GLN A 368 10.03 -15.94 -7.23
C GLN A 368 10.25 -15.26 -5.87
N ASN A 369 10.08 -13.93 -5.83
CA ASN A 369 10.25 -13.12 -4.62
C ASN A 369 8.97 -12.99 -3.78
N ARG A 370 7.91 -13.72 -4.13
CA ARG A 370 6.61 -13.75 -3.43
C ARG A 370 5.99 -12.37 -3.27
N PHE A 371 6.19 -11.49 -4.25
CA PHE A 371 5.46 -10.23 -4.32
C PHE A 371 4.01 -10.48 -4.69
N GLY A 372 3.14 -9.54 -4.32
CA GLY A 372 1.69 -9.69 -4.42
C GLY A 372 1.12 -9.76 -5.83
N GLY A 373 1.89 -9.31 -6.82
CA GLY A 373 1.44 -9.28 -8.20
C GLY A 373 2.22 -8.29 -9.05
N VAL A 374 1.66 -7.99 -10.21
CA VAL A 374 2.20 -7.02 -11.16
C VAL A 374 1.22 -5.86 -11.34
N MET A 375 1.78 -4.68 -11.57
CA MET A 375 1.06 -3.48 -11.95
C MET A 375 1.52 -3.04 -13.34
N PHE A 376 0.61 -2.57 -14.20
CA PHE A 376 0.95 -2.09 -15.53
C PHE A 376 0.66 -0.61 -15.70
N TRP A 377 1.69 0.13 -16.09
CA TRP A 377 1.57 1.50 -16.60
C TRP A 377 1.94 1.53 -18.08
N ALA A 378 0.99 1.61 -19.01
CA ALA A 378 -0.46 1.57 -18.83
C ALA A 378 -1.13 0.70 -19.91
N LEU A 379 -2.42 0.37 -19.73
CA LEU A 379 -3.20 -0.43 -20.69
C LEU A 379 -3.13 0.13 -22.12
N ASP A 380 -3.22 1.45 -22.23
CA ASP A 380 -3.32 2.18 -23.49
C ASP A 380 -1.97 2.36 -24.21
N LEU A 381 -0.86 1.85 -23.65
CA LEU A 381 0.49 1.95 -24.21
C LEU A 381 1.04 0.61 -24.73
N ASP A 382 0.44 -0.51 -24.32
CA ASP A 382 0.67 -1.82 -24.96
C ASP A 382 0.04 -1.86 -26.37
N ASP A 383 0.34 -2.87 -27.20
CA ASP A 383 -0.37 -3.09 -28.47
C ASP A 383 -1.78 -3.67 -28.23
N PHE A 384 -2.63 -2.85 -27.63
CA PHE A 384 -3.97 -3.20 -27.19
C PHE A 384 -4.92 -3.58 -28.33
N ASN A 385 -4.59 -3.27 -29.59
CA ASN A 385 -5.34 -3.70 -30.75
C ASN A 385 -4.71 -4.90 -31.46
N GLY A 386 -3.46 -5.26 -31.11
CA GLY A 386 -2.72 -6.38 -31.68
C GLY A 386 -2.35 -6.25 -33.15
N ASN A 387 -2.37 -5.01 -33.67
CA ASN A 387 -2.22 -4.73 -35.10
C ASN A 387 -0.88 -4.08 -35.43
N THR A 388 -0.01 -3.85 -34.44
CA THR A 388 1.26 -3.13 -34.64
C THR A 388 2.48 -4.02 -34.48
N CYS A 389 2.51 -4.89 -33.48
CA CYS A 389 3.70 -5.66 -33.13
C CYS A 389 3.75 -7.06 -33.74
N ASP A 390 2.67 -7.51 -34.41
CA ASP A 390 2.50 -8.88 -34.92
C ASP A 390 2.60 -9.95 -33.81
N GLN A 391 2.20 -9.59 -32.58
CA GLN A 391 2.30 -10.41 -31.37
C GLN A 391 0.94 -10.68 -30.70
N GLY A 392 -0.16 -10.34 -31.38
CA GLY A 392 -1.51 -10.41 -30.81
C GLY A 392 -1.85 -9.23 -29.91
N ARG A 393 -3.05 -9.25 -29.35
CA ARG A 393 -3.60 -8.18 -28.51
C ARG A 393 -2.96 -8.17 -27.13
N TYR A 394 -2.58 -7.01 -26.60
CA TYR A 394 -1.92 -6.86 -25.29
C TYR A 394 -0.71 -7.80 -25.10
N PRO A 395 0.28 -7.78 -26.00
CA PRO A 395 1.36 -8.76 -26.01
C PRO A 395 2.22 -8.71 -24.74
N LEU A 396 2.54 -7.53 -24.21
CA LEU A 396 3.36 -7.42 -23.01
C LEU A 396 2.60 -7.91 -21.79
N MET A 397 1.36 -7.44 -21.63
CA MET A 397 0.55 -7.82 -20.47
C MET A 397 0.25 -9.32 -20.46
N ASN A 398 -0.15 -9.89 -21.61
CA ASN A 398 -0.42 -11.32 -21.71
C ASN A 398 0.83 -12.18 -21.44
N ALA A 399 2.02 -11.74 -21.86
CA ALA A 399 3.26 -12.43 -21.56
C ALA A 399 3.55 -12.47 -20.06
N ALA A 400 3.47 -11.31 -19.39
CA ALA A 400 3.66 -11.22 -17.94
C ALA A 400 2.61 -12.05 -17.18
N LEU A 401 1.33 -11.95 -17.54
CA LEU A 401 0.25 -12.66 -16.84
C LEU A 401 0.30 -14.18 -17.05
N LYS A 402 0.70 -14.63 -18.24
CA LYS A 402 0.97 -16.04 -18.50
C LYS A 402 2.07 -16.58 -17.58
N GLU A 403 3.15 -15.81 -17.39
CA GLU A 403 4.23 -16.20 -16.48
C GLU A 403 3.79 -16.17 -15.02
N MET A 404 2.99 -15.19 -14.59
CA MET A 404 2.43 -15.15 -13.23
C MET A 404 1.55 -16.37 -12.94
N GLY A 405 0.88 -16.93 -13.95
CA GLY A 405 0.06 -18.15 -13.83
C GLY A 405 0.85 -19.47 -13.88
N ASP A 406 2.13 -19.46 -14.26
CA ASP A 406 2.98 -20.66 -14.26
C ASP A 406 3.47 -20.95 -12.83
N PRO A 407 3.23 -22.15 -12.25
CA PRO A 407 3.70 -22.48 -10.90
C PRO A 407 5.23 -22.60 -10.80
N SER A 408 5.95 -22.77 -11.91
CA SER A 408 7.40 -22.94 -11.93
C SER A 408 8.15 -21.62 -11.73
N THR A 409 9.19 -21.64 -10.91
CA THR A 409 10.16 -20.54 -10.76
C THR A 409 11.57 -20.88 -11.27
N ALA A 410 11.74 -22.07 -11.86
CA ALA A 410 13.05 -22.59 -12.23
C ALA A 410 13.80 -21.76 -13.29
N ARG A 411 13.07 -20.93 -14.05
CA ARG A 411 13.60 -20.08 -15.12
C ARG A 411 13.72 -18.61 -14.74
N CYS A 412 13.38 -18.26 -13.49
CA CYS A 412 13.37 -16.88 -13.08
C CYS A 412 14.80 -16.30 -13.02
N PRO A 413 14.96 -15.02 -13.40
CA PRO A 413 16.26 -14.39 -13.45
C PRO A 413 16.83 -14.28 -12.04
N VAL A 414 18.07 -14.75 -11.87
CA VAL A 414 18.85 -14.52 -10.65
C VAL A 414 19.88 -13.43 -10.93
N LYS A 415 20.11 -12.57 -9.94
CA LYS A 415 21.18 -11.59 -9.97
C LYS A 415 22.51 -12.32 -10.15
N SER A 416 23.25 -12.02 -11.20
CA SER A 416 24.57 -12.61 -11.42
C SER A 416 25.51 -12.09 -10.33
N SER A 417 25.94 -12.95 -9.40
CA SER A 417 27.05 -12.63 -8.52
C SER A 417 28.34 -12.67 -9.34
N SER A 418 28.98 -11.52 -9.52
CA SER A 418 30.41 -11.51 -9.87
C SER A 418 31.17 -12.29 -8.79
N PRO A 419 32.16 -13.13 -9.13
CA PRO A 419 32.89 -13.92 -8.15
C PRO A 419 33.74 -12.98 -7.28
N THR A 420 33.26 -12.64 -6.10
CA THR A 420 34.07 -11.93 -5.11
C THR A 420 35.12 -12.91 -4.56
N SER A 421 36.37 -12.47 -4.63
CA SER A 421 37.58 -13.16 -4.19
C SER A 421 37.39 -13.90 -2.86
N GLN A 422 37.80 -15.18 -2.84
CA GLN A 422 37.85 -16.00 -1.63
C GLN A 422 38.74 -15.36 -0.58
N THR A 423 38.23 -15.20 0.63
CA THR A 423 39.03 -14.98 1.84
C THR A 423 38.98 -16.27 2.67
N PRO A 424 40.10 -16.74 3.26
CA PRO A 424 40.23 -18.13 3.70
C PRO A 424 39.35 -18.48 4.92
N GLN A 425 38.72 -19.65 4.84
CA GLN A 425 38.12 -20.34 5.99
C GLN A 425 39.20 -20.75 7.00
N SER A 426 39.01 -20.36 8.26
CA SER A 426 39.60 -21.06 9.40
C SER A 426 38.51 -21.91 10.05
N ALA A 427 38.75 -23.21 10.06
CA ALA A 427 37.94 -24.22 10.72
C ALA A 427 38.37 -24.41 12.17
N THR A 428 37.43 -24.64 13.09
CA THR A 428 37.63 -25.48 14.27
C THR A 428 36.34 -26.16 14.71
N SER A 429 36.35 -27.49 14.50
CA SER A 429 35.86 -28.64 15.29
C SER A 429 34.66 -28.56 16.26
N ALA A 430 33.86 -29.63 16.16
CA ALA A 430 32.68 -30.04 16.92
C ALA A 430 32.93 -30.56 18.36
N GLY A 431 31.85 -30.63 19.16
CA GLY A 431 31.73 -31.53 20.32
C GLY A 431 30.59 -31.15 21.30
N PRO A 432 29.69 -32.07 21.72
CA PRO A 432 28.38 -31.75 22.28
C PRO A 432 28.34 -31.72 23.80
N ASN A 433 27.35 -31.02 24.38
CA ASN A 433 26.76 -31.41 25.67
C ASN A 433 25.35 -30.86 25.82
N GLN A 434 24.38 -31.78 25.90
CA GLN A 434 23.07 -31.52 26.49
C GLN A 434 23.22 -31.51 28.01
N ALA A 435 22.69 -30.47 28.67
CA ALA A 435 22.30 -30.52 30.06
C ALA A 435 20.96 -29.81 30.21
N VAL A 436 20.07 -30.49 30.93
CA VAL A 436 18.63 -30.23 31.09
C VAL A 436 18.39 -29.21 32.22
N ILE A 437 17.61 -28.19 31.89
CA ILE A 437 16.60 -27.45 32.68
C ILE A 437 16.96 -26.97 34.10
N ALA A 438 17.03 -25.65 34.25
CA ALA A 438 16.38 -24.92 35.34
C ALA A 438 15.53 -23.82 34.71
N GLN A 439 14.21 -23.89 34.91
CA GLN A 439 13.23 -22.92 34.42
C GLN A 439 13.39 -21.57 35.14
N THR A 440 13.68 -20.53 34.36
CA THR A 440 13.40 -19.13 34.70
C THR A 440 12.32 -18.62 33.74
N LEU A 441 11.21 -18.09 34.27
CA LEU A 441 10.23 -17.30 33.49
C LEU A 441 11.00 -16.14 32.83
N GLY A 442 11.00 -15.86 31.54
CA GLY A 442 10.33 -16.41 30.36
C GLY A 442 10.47 -15.32 29.28
N GLU A 443 11.67 -15.16 28.71
CA GLU A 443 11.92 -14.17 27.64
C GLU A 443 11.37 -14.73 26.33
N PHE A 444 10.39 -14.04 25.75
CA PHE A 444 9.76 -14.44 24.49
C PHE A 444 10.81 -14.49 23.37
N ASN A 445 10.88 -15.60 22.62
CA ASN A 445 11.80 -15.75 21.50
C ASN A 445 11.08 -16.25 20.24
N CYS A 446 11.62 -15.88 19.08
CA CYS A 446 11.04 -16.20 17.78
C CYS A 446 11.68 -17.44 17.13
N VAL A 447 12.37 -18.28 17.91
CA VAL A 447 13.01 -19.50 17.42
C VAL A 447 11.93 -20.54 17.12
N GLY A 448 11.80 -20.93 15.85
CA GLY A 448 10.76 -21.87 15.39
C GLY A 448 9.37 -21.25 15.18
N GLN A 449 9.20 -19.95 15.46
CA GLN A 449 7.98 -19.19 15.17
C GLN A 449 8.02 -18.61 13.75
N ARG A 450 6.85 -18.44 13.12
CA ARG A 450 6.71 -17.77 11.82
C ARG A 450 6.82 -16.25 11.98
N ASN A 451 7.12 -15.52 10.90
CA ASN A 451 7.03 -14.07 10.92
C ASN A 451 5.55 -13.65 11.07
N ASP A 452 5.15 -13.26 12.28
CA ASP A 452 3.77 -12.96 12.69
C ASP A 452 3.76 -12.19 14.02
N PHE A 453 2.57 -11.82 14.47
CA PHE A 453 2.29 -11.14 15.73
C PHE A 453 1.87 -12.16 16.80
N TYR A 454 2.59 -12.14 17.92
CA TYR A 454 2.43 -13.05 19.04
C TYR A 454 2.14 -12.26 20.29
N ALA A 455 1.21 -12.72 21.11
CA ALA A 455 0.90 -11.99 22.33
C ALA A 455 2.07 -12.05 23.31
N ASP A 456 2.27 -10.98 24.06
CA ASP A 456 3.25 -10.96 25.13
C ASP A 456 2.79 -11.93 26.24
N PRO A 457 3.62 -12.92 26.63
CA PRO A 457 3.24 -13.90 27.64
C PRO A 457 3.00 -13.30 29.03
N VAL A 458 3.38 -12.05 29.26
CA VAL A 458 3.35 -11.37 30.57
C VAL A 458 2.46 -10.12 30.58
N SER A 459 2.20 -9.47 29.45
CA SER A 459 1.37 -8.25 29.41
C SER A 459 0.28 -8.32 28.35
N CYS A 460 -0.95 -7.95 28.72
CA CYS A 460 -2.02 -7.77 27.74
C CYS A 460 -1.83 -6.50 26.93
N SER A 461 -1.12 -5.51 27.48
CA SER A 461 -0.84 -4.22 26.85
C SER A 461 0.37 -4.27 25.90
N SER A 462 0.90 -5.45 25.58
CA SER A 462 2.04 -5.60 24.67
C SER A 462 1.94 -6.89 23.84
N PHE A 463 2.65 -6.91 22.72
CA PHE A 463 2.81 -8.08 21.87
C PHE A 463 4.21 -8.09 21.26
N TYR A 464 4.61 -9.22 20.72
CA TYR A 464 5.86 -9.41 19.99
C TYR A 464 5.59 -9.59 18.51
N VAL A 465 6.39 -8.90 17.70
CA VAL A 465 6.51 -9.17 16.27
C VAL A 465 7.72 -10.04 16.06
N CYS A 466 7.54 -11.21 15.46
CA CYS A 466 8.67 -12.00 15.00
C CYS A 466 9.01 -11.60 13.57
N ALA A 467 10.25 -11.17 13.34
CA ALA A 467 10.79 -10.97 11.99
C ALA A 467 12.19 -11.60 11.94
N ASP A 468 12.38 -12.56 11.03
CA ASP A 468 13.65 -13.27 10.81
C ASP A 468 14.24 -13.89 12.09
N HIS A 469 13.37 -14.51 12.89
CA HIS A 469 13.70 -15.11 14.19
C HIS A 469 14.14 -14.13 15.28
N VAL A 470 13.94 -12.82 15.07
CA VAL A 470 14.18 -11.76 16.06
C VAL A 470 12.85 -11.27 16.64
N PRO A 471 12.69 -11.23 17.99
CA PRO A 471 11.49 -10.69 18.63
C PRO A 471 11.59 -9.17 18.81
N TYR A 472 10.55 -8.45 18.38
CA TYR A 472 10.37 -7.01 18.62
C TYR A 472 9.16 -6.80 19.52
N LYS A 473 9.36 -6.25 20.72
CA LYS A 473 8.25 -5.94 21.63
C LYS A 473 7.57 -4.63 21.23
N VAL A 474 6.26 -4.65 21.13
CA VAL A 474 5.41 -3.52 20.77
C VAL A 474 4.36 -3.34 21.87
N THR A 475 4.25 -2.12 22.38
CA THR A 475 3.28 -1.76 23.43
C THR A 475 2.03 -1.16 22.77
N CYS A 476 0.85 -1.65 23.15
CA CYS A 476 -0.41 -1.08 22.73
C CYS A 476 -0.62 0.32 23.31
N ALA A 477 -1.46 1.13 22.66
CA ALA A 477 -1.91 2.40 23.22
C ALA A 477 -2.58 2.17 24.59
N MET A 478 -2.47 3.14 25.51
CA MET A 478 -2.93 2.99 26.91
C MET A 478 -4.38 2.49 27.00
N GLY A 479 -4.59 1.37 27.72
CA GLY A 479 -5.90 0.74 27.91
C GLY A 479 -6.37 -0.19 26.78
N MET A 480 -5.56 -0.36 25.73
CA MET A 480 -5.78 -1.36 24.68
C MET A 480 -4.98 -2.62 24.97
N HIS A 481 -5.57 -3.77 24.67
CA HIS A 481 -4.93 -5.06 24.82
C HIS A 481 -4.71 -5.69 23.44
N TYR A 482 -3.64 -6.44 23.30
CA TYR A 482 -3.38 -7.18 22.09
C TYR A 482 -4.44 -8.28 21.89
N ASN A 483 -5.10 -8.25 20.74
CA ASN A 483 -6.12 -9.22 20.34
C ASN A 483 -5.49 -10.25 19.40
N GLU A 484 -5.34 -11.48 19.89
CA GLU A 484 -4.73 -12.59 19.14
C GLU A 484 -5.51 -13.01 17.88
N VAL A 485 -6.81 -12.66 17.81
CA VAL A 485 -7.70 -12.99 16.67
C VAL A 485 -7.47 -12.04 15.51
N ILE A 486 -7.43 -10.73 15.78
CA ILE A 486 -7.25 -9.70 14.74
C ILE A 486 -5.78 -9.28 14.56
N LYS A 487 -4.87 -9.83 15.37
CA LYS A 487 -3.42 -9.58 15.32
C LYS A 487 -3.04 -8.11 15.47
N SER A 488 -3.80 -7.38 16.29
CA SER A 488 -3.61 -5.95 16.54
C SER A 488 -4.08 -5.57 17.94
N CYS A 489 -3.75 -4.35 18.38
CA CYS A 489 -4.29 -3.78 19.60
C CYS A 489 -5.78 -3.49 19.41
N ASP A 490 -6.58 -3.96 20.35
CA ASP A 490 -8.02 -3.78 20.39
C ASP A 490 -8.40 -3.27 21.79
N TYR A 491 -9.64 -2.84 21.95
CA TYR A 491 -10.15 -2.50 23.28
C TYR A 491 -10.04 -3.71 24.23
N ALA A 492 -9.63 -3.47 25.48
CA ALA A 492 -9.37 -4.52 26.46
C ALA A 492 -10.53 -5.54 26.61
N TYR A 493 -11.78 -5.09 26.48
CA TYR A 493 -12.98 -5.93 26.58
C TYR A 493 -13.27 -6.77 25.32
N LEU A 494 -12.68 -6.42 24.17
CA LEU A 494 -12.78 -7.17 22.90
C LEU A 494 -11.57 -8.07 22.65
N ALA A 495 -10.41 -7.67 23.17
CA ALA A 495 -9.15 -8.40 22.99
C ALA A 495 -9.12 -9.79 23.65
N ASN A 496 -10.05 -10.06 24.57
CA ASN A 496 -10.19 -11.31 25.29
C ASN A 496 -8.87 -11.85 25.87
N CYS A 497 -8.02 -10.94 26.34
CA CYS A 497 -6.74 -11.26 26.98
C CYS A 497 -6.94 -11.45 28.48
N HIS A 498 -6.51 -12.61 29.01
CA HIS A 498 -6.75 -13.02 30.40
C HIS A 498 -5.49 -13.03 31.27
N ARG A 499 -4.47 -12.22 30.94
CA ARG A 499 -3.20 -12.16 31.68
C ARG A 499 -3.21 -10.97 32.64
N GLU A 500 -2.79 -11.17 33.89
CA GLU A 500 -2.71 -10.10 34.89
C GLU A 500 -1.50 -9.20 34.58
N ASP A 501 -1.72 -7.93 34.24
CA ASP A 501 -0.62 -6.98 34.07
C ASP A 501 0.11 -6.81 35.42
N ALA A 502 1.40 -7.14 35.45
CA ALA A 502 2.24 -6.88 36.61
C ALA A 502 2.28 -5.36 36.88
N ALA A 503 1.66 -4.96 37.98
CA ALA A 503 1.49 -3.57 38.39
C ALA A 503 2.79 -2.76 38.33
N HIS A 504 2.75 -1.63 37.62
CA HIS A 504 3.70 -0.55 37.86
C HIS A 504 3.56 -0.10 39.32
N THR A 505 4.55 -0.47 40.14
CA THR A 505 4.68 -0.01 41.52
C THR A 505 4.80 1.51 41.56
N VAL A 506 3.71 2.17 41.91
CA VAL A 506 3.69 3.57 42.36
C VAL A 506 4.40 3.63 43.71
N SER A 507 5.53 4.33 43.76
CA SER A 507 6.20 4.69 45.01
C SER A 507 5.36 5.77 45.71
N THR A 508 4.48 5.37 46.62
CA THR A 508 3.80 6.28 47.55
C THR A 508 4.62 6.40 48.83
N THR A 509 5.38 7.48 48.98
CA THR A 509 5.80 7.94 50.31
C THR A 509 4.64 8.73 50.95
N PRO A 510 4.15 8.34 52.14
CA PRO A 510 2.94 8.91 52.72
C PRO A 510 3.28 10.13 53.59
N HIS A 511 2.84 11.32 53.18
CA HIS A 511 2.65 12.46 54.09
C HIS A 511 1.34 13.16 53.75
N SER A 512 0.30 12.89 54.54
CA SER A 512 -0.83 13.80 54.73
C SER A 512 -1.37 13.60 56.15
N PRO A 513 -1.54 14.69 56.95
CA PRO A 513 -2.28 14.63 58.20
C PRO A 513 -3.80 14.54 57.92
N PRO A 514 -4.60 14.10 58.90
CA PRO A 514 -5.94 13.58 58.67
C PRO A 514 -6.96 14.71 58.47
N ILE A 515 -7.78 14.58 57.41
CA ILE A 515 -8.99 15.40 57.24
C ILE A 515 -10.22 14.53 57.52
N THR A 516 -11.00 15.05 58.44
CA THR A 516 -12.26 14.61 59.03
C THR A 516 -13.33 14.37 57.96
N VAL A 517 -14.05 13.26 58.11
CA VAL A 517 -15.27 12.95 57.34
C VAL A 517 -16.33 14.01 57.66
N THR A 518 -16.71 14.80 56.67
CA THR A 518 -17.90 15.65 56.72
C THR A 518 -18.86 15.16 55.64
N THR A 519 -20.05 14.77 56.07
CA THR A 519 -21.18 14.36 55.23
C THR A 519 -21.62 15.52 54.32
N GLY A 520 -21.38 15.37 53.02
CA GLY A 520 -21.87 16.27 51.98
C GLY A 520 -22.39 15.44 50.81
N THR A 521 -23.70 15.38 50.66
CA THR A 521 -24.39 14.84 49.48
C THR A 521 -24.01 15.63 48.24
N ASN A 522 -23.32 14.99 47.28
CA ASN A 522 -23.41 15.31 45.86
C ASN A 522 -23.18 14.03 45.05
N VAL A 523 -24.28 13.52 44.49
CA VAL A 523 -24.31 12.45 43.50
C VAL A 523 -23.58 12.97 42.26
N ILE A 524 -22.47 12.34 41.86
CA ILE A 524 -21.86 12.62 40.56
C ILE A 524 -22.82 12.08 39.50
N SER A 525 -23.48 12.99 38.79
CA SER A 525 -24.33 12.71 37.63
C SER A 525 -23.50 11.97 36.58
N ASN A 526 -24.02 10.85 36.05
CA ASN A 526 -23.42 10.19 34.89
C ASN A 526 -23.30 11.23 33.74
N PRO A 527 -22.08 11.55 33.26
CA PRO A 527 -21.87 12.55 32.20
C PRO A 527 -22.50 12.15 30.85
N CYS A 528 -22.89 10.88 30.71
CA CYS A 528 -23.58 10.32 29.55
C CYS A 528 -25.10 10.20 29.74
N SER A 529 -25.66 10.81 30.79
CA SER A 529 -27.11 10.81 31.02
C SER A 529 -27.85 11.56 29.91
N GLY A 530 -28.54 10.83 29.03
CA GLY A 530 -29.35 11.38 27.94
C GLY A 530 -28.61 11.57 26.61
N VAL A 531 -27.37 11.08 26.49
CA VAL A 531 -26.58 11.13 25.26
C VAL A 531 -25.95 9.77 24.96
N SER A 532 -26.01 9.33 23.70
CA SER A 532 -25.48 8.04 23.24
C SER A 532 -24.73 8.21 21.92
N LYS A 533 -23.59 7.54 21.74
CA LYS A 533 -22.71 7.62 20.56
C LYS A 533 -22.06 8.98 20.34
N VAL A 534 -21.68 9.65 21.43
CA VAL A 534 -20.99 10.94 21.42
C VAL A 534 -19.86 10.97 22.46
N MET A 535 -18.88 11.83 22.25
CA MET A 535 -17.81 12.14 23.19
C MET A 535 -18.14 13.44 23.93
N VAL A 536 -18.05 13.42 25.26
CA VAL A 536 -18.41 14.53 26.16
C VAL A 536 -17.16 15.01 26.88
N ALA A 537 -16.88 16.31 26.87
CA ALA A 537 -15.69 16.85 27.55
C ALA A 537 -15.71 16.55 29.06
N HIS A 538 -14.54 16.27 29.64
CA HIS A 538 -14.44 16.14 31.08
C HIS A 538 -14.66 17.52 31.73
N PRO A 539 -15.46 17.62 32.81
CA PRO A 539 -15.87 18.93 33.37
C PRO A 539 -14.68 19.74 33.91
N ASP A 540 -13.65 19.04 34.40
CA ASP A 540 -12.56 19.66 35.15
C ASP A 540 -11.16 19.46 34.53
N ASP A 541 -11.05 18.73 33.41
CA ASP A 541 -9.75 18.40 32.81
C ASP A 541 -9.84 18.44 31.29
N CYS A 542 -9.23 19.47 30.70
CA CYS A 542 -9.28 19.72 29.26
C CYS A 542 -8.56 18.64 28.44
N HIS A 543 -7.68 17.85 29.05
CA HIS A 543 -7.03 16.73 28.39
C HIS A 543 -7.92 15.49 28.42
N LYS A 544 -9.04 15.49 29.14
CA LYS A 544 -9.88 14.31 29.30
C LYS A 544 -11.27 14.48 28.70
N TYR A 545 -11.89 13.37 28.34
CA TYR A 545 -13.25 13.31 27.84
C TYR A 545 -13.88 11.95 28.14
N PHE A 546 -15.20 11.89 28.14
CA PHE A 546 -15.97 10.67 28.27
C PHE A 546 -16.46 10.21 26.91
N TYR A 547 -16.25 8.95 26.56
CA TYR A 547 -17.01 8.32 25.49
C TYR A 547 -18.32 7.74 26.05
N CYS A 548 -19.45 8.15 25.49
CA CYS A 548 -20.78 7.68 25.87
C CYS A 548 -21.23 6.53 24.97
N GLY A 549 -21.14 5.32 25.50
CA GLY A 549 -21.52 4.10 24.81
C GLY A 549 -23.03 3.99 24.56
N PRO A 550 -23.45 3.07 23.68
CA PRO A 550 -24.86 2.87 23.33
C PRO A 550 -25.75 2.49 24.52
N ASP A 551 -25.17 1.93 25.59
CA ASP A 551 -25.91 1.50 26.80
C ASP A 551 -25.91 2.55 27.91
N GLY A 552 -25.49 3.79 27.63
CA GLY A 552 -25.39 4.88 28.62
C GLY A 552 -24.19 4.78 29.57
N GLY A 553 -23.28 3.83 29.34
CA GLY A 553 -21.99 3.74 30.01
C GLY A 553 -21.05 4.87 29.58
N SER A 554 -20.26 5.38 30.54
CA SER A 554 -19.26 6.41 30.32
C SER A 554 -17.85 5.85 30.51
N PHE A 555 -16.95 6.14 29.56
CA PHE A 555 -15.53 5.75 29.64
C PHE A 555 -14.65 6.99 29.61
N LEU A 556 -13.86 7.20 30.67
CA LEU A 556 -12.91 8.31 30.74
C LEU A 556 -11.70 8.03 29.83
N LEU A 557 -11.39 8.96 28.94
CA LEU A 557 -10.33 8.92 27.95
C LEU A 557 -9.49 10.20 28.07
N GLU A 558 -8.24 10.14 27.65
CA GLU A 558 -7.28 11.24 27.75
C GLU A 558 -6.60 11.50 26.38
N CYS A 559 -6.47 12.77 26.04
CA CYS A 559 -5.79 13.25 24.86
C CYS A 559 -4.28 13.16 25.05
N GLN A 560 -3.58 12.77 23.99
CA GLN A 560 -2.12 12.74 24.02
C GLN A 560 -1.57 14.15 24.20
N PRO A 561 -0.65 14.40 25.15
CA PRO A 561 -0.02 15.71 25.30
C PRO A 561 0.62 16.17 23.97
N PRO A 562 0.44 17.43 23.53
CA PRO A 562 -0.15 18.58 24.23
C PRO A 562 -1.61 18.89 23.85
N LEU A 563 -2.39 17.89 23.43
CA LEU A 563 -3.74 18.07 22.89
C LEU A 563 -4.82 18.16 23.97
N VAL A 564 -5.88 18.93 23.72
CA VAL A 564 -7.08 19.04 24.55
C VAL A 564 -8.31 18.53 23.78
N PHE A 565 -9.30 18.00 24.49
CA PHE A 565 -10.50 17.51 23.84
C PHE A 565 -11.39 18.68 23.38
N ASN A 566 -11.69 18.73 22.07
CA ASN A 566 -12.56 19.73 21.48
C ASN A 566 -13.96 19.12 21.24
N PRO A 567 -14.97 19.44 22.09
CA PRO A 567 -16.31 18.87 21.97
C PRO A 567 -17.03 19.29 20.68
N SER A 568 -16.61 20.37 20.02
CA SER A 568 -17.23 20.86 18.77
C SER A 568 -16.93 19.96 17.57
N VAL A 569 -15.76 19.30 17.58
CA VAL A 569 -15.30 18.40 16.51
C VAL A 569 -15.15 16.95 16.97
N GLN A 570 -15.47 16.66 18.23
CA GLN A 570 -15.49 15.31 18.81
C GLN A 570 -14.14 14.58 18.72
N MET A 571 -13.02 15.31 18.88
CA MET A 571 -11.66 14.74 18.88
C MET A 571 -10.67 15.58 19.70
N CYS A 572 -9.48 15.03 19.95
CA CYS A 572 -8.36 15.77 20.54
C CYS A 572 -7.74 16.73 19.53
N ASP A 573 -7.55 17.98 19.94
CA ASP A 573 -7.12 19.10 19.11
C ASP A 573 -6.10 19.96 19.87
N LEU A 574 -5.40 20.86 19.18
CA LEU A 574 -4.48 21.79 19.82
C LEU A 574 -5.24 22.81 20.67
N PHE A 575 -4.67 23.20 21.82
CA PHE A 575 -5.24 24.21 22.72
C PHE A 575 -5.55 25.55 22.00
N SER A 576 -4.80 25.91 20.96
CA SER A 576 -5.05 27.11 20.15
C SER A 576 -6.39 27.08 19.40
N ASN A 577 -6.88 25.89 19.05
CA ASN A 577 -8.11 25.70 18.27
C ASN A 577 -9.35 25.60 19.16
N TYR A 578 -9.16 25.20 20.43
CA TYR A 578 -10.19 25.18 21.46
C TYR A 578 -9.59 25.60 22.80
N PRO A 579 -9.55 26.92 23.10
CA PRO A 579 -9.04 27.42 24.37
C PRO A 579 -10.04 27.07 25.47
N CYS A 580 -9.77 25.96 26.15
CA CYS A 580 -10.58 25.43 27.23
C CYS A 580 -10.77 26.50 28.34
N THR A 581 -12.02 26.81 28.68
CA THR A 581 -12.36 27.95 29.55
C THR A 581 -12.44 27.63 31.03
N ASN A 582 -12.17 26.39 31.47
CA ASN A 582 -12.33 25.99 32.87
C ASN A 582 -10.98 25.91 33.63
N PRO A 583 -10.72 26.79 34.62
CA PRO A 583 -9.40 26.97 35.23
C PRO A 583 -9.25 26.08 36.47
N HIS A 584 -8.97 24.79 36.31
CA HIS A 584 -8.37 24.00 37.38
C HIS A 584 -7.11 23.29 36.89
N LYS A 585 -6.00 24.03 37.05
CA LYS A 585 -4.58 23.64 36.98
C LYS A 585 -4.10 23.08 35.64
N LEU A 586 -3.85 24.00 34.70
CA LEU A 586 -2.64 23.97 33.88
C LEU A 586 -1.41 24.09 34.81
N GLN A 587 -0.81 22.96 35.19
CA GLN A 587 0.55 22.88 35.73
C GLN A 587 1.27 21.70 35.10
#